data_AF-A0A959C1D2-F1
#
_entry.id   AF-A0A959C1D2-F1
#
_cell.length_a   1.000
_cell.length_b   1.000
_cell.length_c   1.000
_cell.angle_alpha   90.00
_cell.angle_beta   90.00
_cell.angle_gamma   90.00
#
_symmetry.space_group_name_H-M   'P 1'
#
loop_
_entity.id
_entity.type
_entity.pdbx_description
1 polymer ?
#
loop_
_entity_poly.entity_id
_entity_poly.type
_entity_poly.pdbx_seq_one_letter_code
_entity_poly.pdbx_strand_id
1 'polypeptide(L)'
;MTAITGMRRVGKATAVFENAIANQLARLGTLHYFEKSRSWEIDFILDEAAAYEARETPAPHHLNSLKYNAESIGLDTCHLVGRYPGGAGFKDFIWGGNVF
;
A
#
# COMPACT_ATOMS: atom_id res chain seq x y z
N MET A 1 15.55 -7.21 14.31
CA MET A 1 14.36 -8.01 14.69
C MET A 1 13.57 -8.21 13.41
N THR A 2 13.75 -9.37 12.77
CA THR A 2 13.19 -9.66 11.44
C THR A 2 11.72 -10.03 11.58
N ALA A 3 10.81 -9.15 11.18
CA ALA A 3 9.41 -9.53 11.00
C ALA A 3 9.26 -10.13 9.60
N ILE A 4 9.39 -11.46 9.53
CA ILE A 4 8.82 -12.25 8.44
C ILE A 4 7.39 -12.54 8.89
N THR A 5 6.39 -11.89 8.30
CA THR A 5 4.99 -12.19 8.60
C THR A 5 4.16 -12.24 7.32
N GLY A 6 3.54 -13.39 7.08
CA GLY A 6 2.26 -13.48 6.37
C GLY A 6 2.31 -13.76 4.88
N MET A 7 2.43 -15.04 4.50
CA MET A 7 2.00 -15.49 3.17
C MET A 7 0.45 -15.39 3.12
N ARG A 8 -0.08 -14.29 2.58
CA ARG A 8 -1.53 -14.04 2.43
C ARG A 8 -2.11 -15.04 1.42
N ARG A 9 -3.20 -15.73 1.77
CA ARG A 9 -3.86 -16.74 0.91
C ARG A 9 -4.33 -16.09 -0.39
N VAL A 10 -3.74 -16.46 -1.52
CA VAL A 10 -4.10 -15.96 -2.85
C VAL A 10 -5.45 -16.56 -3.26
N GLY A 11 -6.50 -15.74 -3.25
CA GLY A 11 -7.84 -16.16 -3.68
C GLY A 11 -8.86 -15.04 -3.86
N LYS A 12 -8.46 -13.76 -3.83
CA LYS A 12 -9.35 -12.59 -3.91
C LYS A 12 -8.80 -11.60 -4.93
N ALA A 13 -9.65 -10.95 -5.74
CA ALA A 13 -9.23 -9.99 -6.77
C ALA A 13 -8.27 -8.90 -6.22
N THR A 14 -8.50 -8.51 -4.95
CA THR A 14 -7.62 -7.61 -4.19
C THR A 14 -6.17 -8.11 -4.12
N ALA A 15 -5.95 -9.41 -3.91
CA ALA A 15 -4.61 -9.99 -3.82
C ALA A 15 -3.86 -9.97 -5.16
N VAL A 16 -4.57 -10.04 -6.30
CA VAL A 16 -3.92 -9.94 -7.62
C VAL A 16 -3.39 -8.52 -7.85
N PHE A 17 -4.18 -7.51 -7.49
CA PHE A 17 -3.74 -6.11 -7.62
C PHE A 17 -2.61 -5.78 -6.64
N GLU A 18 -2.73 -6.17 -5.37
CA GLU A 18 -1.65 -6.04 -4.37
C GLU A 18 -0.36 -6.69 -4.86
N ASN A 19 -0.41 -7.92 -5.40
CA ASN A 19 0.77 -8.60 -5.94
C ASN A 19 1.37 -7.88 -7.14
N ALA A 20 0.56 -7.28 -8.02
CA ALA A 20 1.04 -6.51 -9.15
C ALA A 20 1.79 -5.23 -8.69
N ILE A 21 1.33 -4.59 -7.62
CA ILE A 21 2.01 -3.44 -7.01
C ILE A 21 3.29 -3.90 -6.29
N ALA A 22 3.24 -4.99 -5.52
CA ALA A 22 4.41 -5.54 -4.84
C ALA A 22 5.56 -5.86 -5.82
N ASN A 23 5.24 -6.54 -6.93
CA ASN A 23 6.22 -6.88 -7.97
C ASN A 23 6.82 -5.65 -8.65
N GLN A 24 6.05 -4.56 -8.74
CA GLN A 24 6.56 -3.29 -9.26
C GLN A 24 7.52 -2.64 -8.25
N LEU A 25 7.10 -2.46 -7.00
CA LEU A 25 7.90 -1.80 -5.96
C LEU A 25 9.17 -2.57 -5.60
N ALA A 26 9.12 -3.90 -5.58
CA ALA A 26 10.28 -4.76 -5.27
C ALA A 26 11.42 -4.63 -6.30
N ARG A 27 11.18 -4.00 -7.46
CA ARG A 27 12.22 -3.69 -8.45
C ARG A 27 12.94 -2.36 -8.18
N LEU A 28 12.40 -1.54 -7.29
CA LEU A 28 12.93 -0.21 -6.97
C LEU A 28 13.82 -0.21 -5.73
N GLY A 29 13.58 -1.15 -4.80
CA GLY A 29 14.29 -1.20 -3.53
C GLY A 29 13.85 -2.37 -2.65
N THR A 30 14.18 -2.27 -1.37
CA THR A 30 13.83 -3.26 -0.36
C THR A 30 12.37 -3.06 0.05
N LEU A 31 11.53 -4.08 -0.20
CA LEU A 31 10.11 -4.03 0.11
C LEU A 31 9.80 -4.77 1.41
N HIS A 32 9.16 -4.08 2.35
CA HIS A 32 8.70 -4.61 3.63
C HIS A 32 7.17 -4.62 3.69
N TYR A 33 6.62 -5.50 4.53
CA TYR A 33 5.19 -5.63 4.81
C TYR A 33 4.96 -5.36 6.29
N PHE A 34 3.86 -4.69 6.64
CA PHE A 34 3.65 -4.25 8.00
C PHE A 34 2.21 -4.38 8.49
N GLU A 35 2.02 -5.22 9.50
CA GLU A 35 0.74 -5.44 10.19
C GLU A 35 0.99 -5.40 11.71
N LYS A 36 0.34 -4.48 12.41
CA LYS A 36 0.30 -4.47 13.89
C LYS A 36 -0.95 -5.13 14.43
N SER A 37 -2.05 -5.01 13.69
CA SER A 37 -3.32 -5.68 13.94
C SER A 37 -4.15 -5.72 12.65
N ARG A 38 -5.24 -6.50 12.63
CA ARG A 38 -6.13 -6.63 11.45
C ARG A 38 -6.74 -5.33 10.93
N SER A 39 -6.82 -4.29 11.78
CA SER A 39 -7.37 -2.99 11.40
C SER A 39 -6.27 -1.96 11.17
N TRP A 40 -5.02 -2.41 11.19
CA TRP A 40 -3.84 -1.57 11.26
C TRP A 40 -2.73 -2.20 10.45
N GLU A 41 -2.84 -1.97 9.14
CA GLU A 41 -2.00 -2.52 8.09
C GLU A 41 -1.44 -1.35 7.26
N ILE A 42 -0.19 -1.50 6.84
CA ILE A 42 0.40 -0.76 5.72
C ILE A 42 0.81 -1.85 4.74
N ASP A 43 0.21 -1.86 3.54
CA ASP A 43 0.40 -2.95 2.58
C ASP A 43 1.89 -3.12 2.24
N PHE A 44 2.60 -2.01 1.99
CA PHE A 44 4.04 -2.02 1.69
C PHE A 44 4.80 -0.82 2.26
N ILE A 45 6.06 -1.05 2.65
CA ILE A 45 7.04 -0.01 2.96
C ILE A 45 8.26 -0.22 2.08
N LEU A 46 8.61 0.78 1.27
CA LEU A 46 9.79 0.77 0.39
C LEU A 46 10.95 1.49 1.06
N ASP A 47 12.10 0.81 1.15
CA ASP A 47 13.37 1.30 1.70
C ASP A 47 13.26 1.95 3.08
N GLU A 48 12.34 1.44 3.91
CA GLU A 48 12.04 1.99 5.24
C GLU A 48 11.70 3.50 5.22
N ALA A 49 11.29 4.04 4.07
CA ALA A 49 11.13 5.47 3.83
C ALA A 49 9.72 5.86 3.32
N ALA A 50 9.09 5.02 2.49
CA ALA A 50 7.80 5.36 1.87
C ALA A 50 6.76 4.25 2.08
N ALA A 51 5.58 4.63 2.58
CA ALA A 51 4.44 3.75 2.79
C ALA A 51 3.52 3.73 1.57
N TYR A 52 3.05 2.54 1.17
CA TYR A 52 2.14 2.32 0.06
C TYR A 52 0.91 1.52 0.49
N GLU A 53 -0.25 1.89 -0.03
CA GLU A 53 -1.51 1.16 0.12
C GLU A 53 -2.14 0.92 -1.26
N ALA A 54 -2.52 -0.31 -1.56
CA ALA A 54 -3.15 -0.67 -2.84
C ALA A 54 -4.66 -0.85 -2.67
N ARG A 55 -5.44 -0.13 -3.48
CA ARG A 55 -6.91 -0.21 -3.48
C ARG A 55 -7.43 -0.31 -4.91
N GLU A 56 -8.40 -1.19 -5.17
CA GLU A 56 -9.00 -1.24 -6.51
C GLU A 56 -9.69 0.09 -6.85
N THR A 57 -10.45 0.64 -5.90
CA THR A 57 -11.07 1.96 -6.01
C THR A 57 -10.56 2.86 -4.87
N PRO A 58 -9.63 3.78 -5.13
CA PRO A 58 -9.09 4.65 -4.09
C PRO A 58 -10.14 5.68 -3.63
N ALA A 59 -9.99 6.15 -2.39
CA ALA A 59 -10.90 7.10 -1.77
C ALA A 59 -10.15 7.89 -0.68
N PRO A 60 -10.63 9.10 -0.30
CA PRO A 60 -9.93 9.95 0.67
C PRO A 60 -9.64 9.27 2.01
N HIS A 61 -10.56 8.43 2.50
CA HIS A 61 -10.40 7.78 3.80
C HIS A 61 -9.26 6.76 3.80
N HIS A 62 -8.98 6.09 2.67
CA HIS A 62 -7.83 5.20 2.55
C HIS A 62 -6.52 5.96 2.74
N LEU A 63 -6.36 7.11 2.06
CA LEU A 63 -5.16 7.93 2.18
C LEU A 63 -4.99 8.50 3.60
N ASN A 64 -6.08 8.90 4.25
CA ASN A 64 -6.04 9.40 5.62
C ASN A 64 -5.62 8.30 6.61
N SER A 65 -6.15 7.08 6.45
CA SER A 65 -5.75 5.93 7.26
C SER A 65 -4.28 5.55 7.05
N LEU A 66 -3.80 5.54 5.80
CA LEU A 66 -2.39 5.31 5.49
C LEU A 66 -1.48 6.32 6.19
N LYS A 67 -1.78 7.62 6.06
CA LYS A 67 -1.02 8.69 6.70
C LYS A 67 -0.97 8.54 8.22
N TYR A 68 -2.11 8.25 8.84
CA TYR A 68 -2.19 8.03 10.28
C TYR A 68 -1.34 6.83 10.75
N ASN A 69 -1.39 5.71 10.00
CA ASN A 69 -0.61 4.52 10.33
C ASN A 69 0.90 4.76 10.12
N ALA A 70 1.27 5.41 9.01
CA ALA A 70 2.65 5.75 8.67
C ALA A 70 3.29 6.70 9.69
N GLU A 71 2.57 7.75 10.09
CA GLU A 71 3.06 8.74 11.06
C GLU A 71 3.42 8.08 12.40
N SER A 72 2.62 7.11 12.85
CA SER A 72 2.86 6.42 14.12
C SER A 72 4.16 5.59 14.18
N ILE A 73 4.75 5.28 13.02
CA ILE A 73 6.02 4.56 12.88
C ILE A 73 7.12 5.45 12.32
N GLY A 74 6.88 6.76 12.26
CA GLY A 74 7.87 7.75 11.83
C GLY A 74 8.06 7.87 10.32
N LEU A 75 7.09 7.42 9.51
CA LEU A 75 7.09 7.63 8.06
C LEU A 75 6.21 8.82 7.68
N ASP A 76 6.73 9.71 6.85
CA ASP A 76 6.03 10.93 6.37
C ASP A 76 5.57 10.82 4.91
N THR A 77 6.16 9.89 4.15
CA THR A 77 5.91 9.70 2.73
C THR A 77 4.89 8.58 2.51
N CYS A 78 3.75 8.93 1.92
CA CYS A 78 2.62 8.02 1.71
C CYS A 78 2.09 8.08 0.27
N HIS A 79 1.85 6.92 -0.31
CA HIS A 79 1.32 6.77 -1.66
C HIS A 79 0.13 5.80 -1.69
N LEU A 80 -1.06 6.32 -1.98
CA LEU A 80 -2.22 5.49 -2.28
C LEU A 80 -2.16 5.10 -3.76
N VAL A 81 -2.28 3.80 -4.05
CA VAL A 81 -2.21 3.26 -5.41
C VAL A 81 -3.57 2.70 -5.81
N GLY A 82 -4.10 3.18 -6.92
CA GLY A 82 -5.46 2.91 -7.38
C GLY A 82 -5.53 2.19 -8.73
N ARG A 83 -6.39 1.18 -8.88
CA ARG A 83 -6.61 0.52 -10.17
C ARG A 83 -7.59 1.28 -11.06
N TYR A 84 -8.71 1.69 -10.47
CA TYR A 84 -9.79 2.42 -11.11
C TYR A 84 -9.78 3.89 -10.66
N PRO A 85 -10.50 4.78 -11.36
CA PRO A 85 -10.68 6.16 -10.91
C PRO A 85 -11.17 6.21 -9.46
N GLY A 86 -10.69 7.19 -8.70
CA GLY A 86 -11.12 7.38 -7.32
C GLY A 86 -12.61 7.68 -7.22
N GLY A 87 -13.24 7.13 -6.18
CA GLY A 87 -14.65 7.38 -5.90
C GLY A 87 -14.94 8.88 -5.79
N ALA A 88 -16.08 9.33 -6.35
CA ALA A 88 -16.50 10.73 -6.35
C ALA A 88 -15.47 11.73 -6.92
N GLY A 89 -14.64 11.29 -7.88
CA GLY A 89 -13.67 12.16 -8.56
C GLY A 89 -12.39 12.43 -7.74
N PHE A 90 -12.10 11.59 -6.75
CA PHE A 90 -10.85 11.64 -6.00
C PHE A 90 -9.63 11.39 -6.91
N LYS A 91 -8.58 12.22 -6.76
CA LYS A 91 -7.39 12.23 -7.62
C LYS A 91 -6.05 12.12 -6.87
N ASP A 92 -6.07 12.12 -5.55
CA ASP A 92 -4.84 12.04 -4.73
C ASP A 92 -4.40 10.57 -4.57
N PHE A 93 -4.01 9.97 -5.70
CA PHE A 93 -3.53 8.60 -5.79
C PHE A 93 -2.69 8.40 -7.06
N ILE A 94 -1.84 7.38 -7.06
CA ILE A 94 -1.06 6.95 -8.24
C ILE A 94 -1.84 5.87 -8.98
N TRP A 95 -1.95 5.96 -10.30
CA TRP A 95 -2.54 4.90 -11.09
C TRP A 95 -1.64 3.66 -11.12
N GLY A 96 -2.15 2.52 -10.63
CA GLY A 96 -1.37 1.30 -10.41
C GLY A 96 -0.94 0.54 -11.67
N GLY A 97 -1.29 1.03 -12.87
CA GLY A 97 -0.79 0.49 -14.13
C GLY A 97 0.71 0.72 -14.33
N ASN A 98 1.25 1.77 -13.72
CA ASN A 98 2.67 2.11 -13.74
C ASN A 98 3.01 2.99 -12.53
N VAL A 99 3.61 2.40 -11.49
CA VAL A 99 4.01 3.14 -10.27
C VAL A 99 5.38 3.79 -10.39
N PHE A 100 6.14 3.51 -11.46
CA PHE A 100 7.47 4.05 -11.76
C PHE A 100 7.79 4.02 -13.25
#